data_AF-A0A142XFB2-F1
#
_entry.id   AF-A0A142XFB2-F1
#
_cell.length_a   1.000
_cell.length_b   1.000
_cell.length_c   1.000
_cell.angle_alpha   90.00
_cell.angle_beta   90.00
_cell.angle_gamma   90.00
#
_symmetry.space_group_name_H-M   'P 1'
#
loop_
_entity.id
_entity.type
_entity.pdbx_description
1 polymer ?
#
loop_
_entity_poly.entity_id
_entity_poly.type
_entity_poly.pdbx_seq_one_letter_code
_entity_poly.pdbx_strand_id
1 'polypeptide(L)' 'MATVAENLQTAIANVASKLATESANPQPSYSLDGKSFSWNEYRESLVRQLEALQKAVNAVSPYIVQTKMVL' A
#
# COMPACT_ATOMS: atom_id res chain seq x y z
N MET A 1 -9.17 17.70 13.01
CA MET A 1 -8.02 17.28 12.20
C MET A 1 -7.87 15.78 12.36
N ALA A 2 -7.60 15.06 11.28
CA ALA A 2 -7.32 13.62 11.38
C ALA A 2 -6.00 13.38 12.11
N THR A 3 -5.97 12.35 12.95
CA THR A 3 -4.77 11.85 13.62
C THR A 3 -3.80 11.27 12.60
N VAL A 4 -2.54 11.11 13.00
CA VAL A 4 -1.51 10.45 12.18
C VAL A 4 -1.95 9.03 11.78
N ALA A 5 -2.55 8.28 12.70
CA ALA A 5 -3.03 6.93 12.44
C ALA A 5 -4.16 6.90 11.39
N GLU A 6 -5.13 7.80 11.48
CA GLU A 6 -6.22 7.91 10.49
C GLU A 6 -5.70 8.32 9.10
N ASN A 7 -4.72 9.21 9.04
CA ASN A 7 -4.08 9.60 7.78
C ASN A 7 -3.34 8.42 7.13
N LEU A 8 -2.61 7.63 7.92
CA LEU A 8 -1.91 6.43 7.43
C LEU A 8 -2.89 5.35 6.96
N GLN A 9 -3.96 5.09 7.71
CA GLN A 9 -5.01 4.15 7.29
C GLN A 9 -5.68 4.59 5.99
N THR A 10 -5.96 5.89 5.84
CA THR A 10 -6.50 6.47 4.61
C THR A 10 -5.54 6.26 3.44
N ALA A 11 -4.23 6.48 3.64
CA ALA A 11 -3.22 6.26 2.61
C ALA A 11 -3.14 4.78 2.19
N ILE A 12 -3.20 3.85 3.14
CA ILE A 12 -3.24 2.40 2.88
C ILE A 12 -4.45 2.06 2.00
N ALA A 13 -5.64 2.54 2.37
CA ALA A 13 -6.86 2.27 1.61
C ALA A 13 -6.78 2.79 0.17
N ASN A 14 -6.20 3.98 -0.04
CA ASN A 14 -6.01 4.56 -1.36
C ASN A 14 -5.05 3.75 -2.23
N VAL A 15 -3.91 3.30 -1.68
CA VAL A 15 -2.94 2.47 -2.40
C VAL A 15 -3.52 1.10 -2.71
N ALA A 16 -4.23 0.49 -1.75
CA ALA A 16 -4.91 -0.80 -1.95
C ALA A 16 -5.99 -0.72 -3.05
N SER A 17 -6.76 0.37 -3.10
CA SER A 17 -7.76 0.61 -4.14
C SER A 17 -7.14 0.74 -5.55
N LYS A 18 -6.00 1.43 -5.65
CA LYS A 18 -5.22 1.50 -6.91
C LYS A 18 -4.73 0.11 -7.33
N LEU A 19 -4.15 -0.65 -6.41
CA LEU A 19 -3.72 -2.03 -6.69
C LEU A 19 -4.88 -2.93 -7.11
N ALA A 20 -6.04 -2.82 -6.48
CA ALA A 20 -7.24 -3.58 -6.86
C ALA A 20 -7.69 -3.24 -8.28
N THR A 21 -7.74 -1.95 -8.62
CA THR A 21 -8.05 -1.47 -9.97
C THR A 21 -7.08 -2.03 -11.01
N GLU A 22 -5.77 -1.91 -10.75
CA GLU A 22 -4.73 -2.43 -11.65
C GLU A 22 -4.74 -3.95 -11.76
N SER A 23 -5.10 -4.66 -10.68
CA SER A 23 -5.18 -6.12 -10.70
C SER A 23 -6.39 -6.62 -11.48
N ALA A 24 -7.49 -5.87 -11.48
CA ALA A 24 -8.69 -6.19 -12.25
C ALA A 24 -8.50 -5.94 -13.75
N ASN A 25 -7.68 -4.95 -14.13
CA ASN A 25 -7.40 -4.61 -15.52
C ASN A 25 -5.92 -4.22 -15.71
N PRO A 26 -4.99 -5.19 -15.77
CA PRO A 26 -3.57 -4.90 -15.82
C PRO A 26 -3.18 -4.28 -17.16
N GLN A 27 -2.63 -3.07 -17.11
CA GLN A 27 -2.11 -2.43 -18.32
C GLN A 27 -0.71 -2.95 -18.69
N PRO A 28 -0.43 -3.12 -19.99
CA PRO A 28 0.90 -3.45 -20.48
C PRO A 28 1.79 -2.20 -20.51
N SER A 29 3.06 -2.35 -20.16
CA SER A 29 4.08 -1.32 -20.35
C SER A 29 4.16 -0.89 -21.83
N TYR A 30 4.38 0.39 -22.08
CA TYR A 30 4.40 0.94 -23.44
C TYR A 30 5.50 2.00 -23.60
N SER A 31 5.81 2.31 -24.85
CA SER A 31 6.70 3.40 -25.24
C SER A 31 6.07 4.20 -26.37
N LEU A 32 6.02 5.53 -26.21
CA LEU A 32 5.47 6.46 -27.18
C LEU A 32 6.35 7.72 -27.25
N ASP A 33 6.73 8.14 -28.45
CA ASP A 33 7.52 9.36 -28.69
C ASP A 33 8.79 9.49 -27.84
N GLY A 34 9.51 8.38 -27.67
CA GLY A 34 10.75 8.32 -26.88
C GLY A 34 10.52 8.32 -25.35
N LYS A 35 9.28 8.29 -24.88
CA LYS A 35 8.93 8.12 -23.47
C LYS A 35 8.40 6.72 -23.23
N SER A 36 9.01 6.00 -22.30
CA SER A 36 8.53 4.70 -21.84
C SER A 36 7.80 4.83 -20.51
N PHE A 37 6.68 4.14 -20.37
CA PHE A 37 6.01 3.94 -19.10
C PHE A 37 5.96 2.45 -18.76
N SER A 38 6.52 2.08 -17.60
CA SER A 38 6.51 0.72 -17.10
C SER A 38 5.39 0.53 -16.08
N TRP A 39 4.33 -0.15 -16.49
CA TRP A 39 3.25 -0.53 -15.58
C TRP A 39 3.69 -1.56 -14.55
N ASN A 40 4.72 -2.36 -14.86
CA ASN A 40 5.35 -3.25 -13.88
C ASN A 40 6.02 -2.47 -12.76
N GLU A 41 6.87 -1.48 -13.09
CA GLU A 41 7.53 -0.63 -12.10
C GLU A 41 6.50 0.17 -11.29
N TYR A 42 5.43 0.63 -11.94
CA TYR A 42 4.33 1.29 -11.25
C TYR A 42 3.67 0.37 -10.21
N ARG A 43 3.29 -0.85 -10.58
CA ARG A 43 2.69 -1.83 -9.65
C ARG A 43 3.65 -2.19 -8.50
N GLU A 44 4.93 -2.43 -8.80
CA GLU A 44 5.93 -2.67 -7.77
C GLU A 44 6.04 -1.48 -6.81
N SER A 45 6.00 -0.25 -7.33
CA SER A 45 6.05 0.96 -6.50
C SER A 45 4.85 1.05 -5.55
N LEU A 46 3.66 0.64 -5.99
CA LEU A 46 2.46 0.63 -5.16
C LEU A 46 2.55 -0.43 -4.05
N VAL A 47 3.06 -1.63 -4.35
CA VAL A 47 3.28 -2.68 -3.35
C VAL A 47 4.26 -2.21 -2.28
N ARG A 48 5.41 -1.64 -2.69
CA ARG A 48 6.42 -1.11 -1.75
C ARG A 48 5.85 0.02 -0.88
N GLN A 49 5.03 0.90 -1.45
CA GLN A 49 4.33 1.95 -0.70
C GLN A 49 3.37 1.37 0.33
N LEU A 50 2.59 0.35 -0.05
CA LEU A 50 1.65 -0.31 0.84
C LEU A 50 2.37 -0.93 2.05
N GLU A 51 3.45 -1.67 1.81
CA GLU A 51 4.27 -2.27 2.86
C GLU A 51 4.89 -1.22 3.80
N ALA A 52 5.39 -0.11 3.24
CA ALA A 52 5.98 0.97 4.03
C ALA A 52 4.92 1.63 4.93
N LEU A 53 3.71 1.87 4.42
CA LEU A 53 2.60 2.44 5.18
C LEU A 53 2.13 1.49 6.28
N GLN A 54 2.01 0.19 5.99
CA GLN A 54 1.65 -0.81 7.00
C GLN A 54 2.69 -0.88 8.13
N LYS A 55 3.99 -0.82 7.80
CA LYS A 55 5.06 -0.72 8.80
C LYS A 55 4.94 0.56 9.65
N ALA A 56 4.62 1.69 9.03
CA ALA A 56 4.42 2.95 9.74
C ALA A 56 3.21 2.90 10.69
N VAL A 57 2.09 2.29 10.28
CA VAL A 57 0.93 2.08 11.15
C VAL A 57 1.29 1.23 12.37
N ASN A 58 2.00 0.13 12.16
CA ASN A 58 2.43 -0.74 13.26
C ASN A 58 3.39 -0.04 14.24
N ALA A 59 4.20 0.90 13.75
CA ALA A 59 5.08 1.71 14.61
C ALA A 59 4.30 2.72 15.46
N VAL A 60 3.21 3.29 14.92
CA VAL A 60 2.35 4.27 15.62
C VAL A 60 1.33 3.58 16.53
N SER A 61 0.96 2.34 16.24
CA SER A 61 0.01 1.52 17.02
C SER A 61 0.53 0.09 17.14
N PRO A 62 1.49 -0.17 18.05
CA PRO A 62 2.05 -1.49 18.22
C PRO A 62 0.96 -2.48 18.63
N TYR A 63 0.84 -3.57 17.87
CA TYR A 63 -0.08 -4.66 18.20
C TYR A 63 0.40 -5.34 19.49
N ILE A 64 -0.33 -5.20 20.59
CA ILE A 64 -0.04 -5.91 21.83
C ILE A 64 -0.64 -7.32 21.69
N VAL A 65 0.20 -8.32 21.48
CA VAL A 65 -0.22 -9.73 21.54
C VAL A 65 -0.44 -10.09 23.00
N GLN A 66 -1.69 -10.11 23.45
CA GLN A 66 -2.03 -10.67 24.76
C GLN A 66 -2.16 -12.19 24.64
N THR A 67 -1.09 -12.92 24.99
CA THR A 67 -1.20 -14.37 25.17
C THR A 67 -2.00 -14.64 26.44
N LYS A 68 -3.24 -15.10 26.28
CA LYS A 68 -4.04 -15.58 27.40
C LYS A 68 -3.54 -17.00 27.75
N MET A 69 -2.82 -17.16 28.85
CA MET A 69 -2.57 -18.49 29.42
C MET A 69 -3.92 -19.06 29.85
N VAL A 70 -4.31 -20.19 29.25
CA VAL A 70 -5.43 -21.00 29.72
C VAL A 70 -4.87 -21.95 30.76
N LEU A 71 -5.33 -21.83 32.01
CA LEU A 71 -5.05 -22.75 33.12
C LEU A 71 -6.00 -23.95 33.06
#